data_AF-A0A9E4FQH1-F1
#
_entry.id   AF-A0A9E4FQH1-F1
#
_cell.length_a   1.000
_cell.length_b   1.000
_cell.length_c   1.000
_cell.angle_alpha   90.00
_cell.angle_beta   90.00
_cell.angle_gamma   90.00
#
_symmetry.space_group_name_H-M   'P 1'
#
loop_
_entity.id
_entity.type
_entity.pdbx_description
1 polymer ?
#
loop_
_entity_poly.entity_id
_entity_poly.type
_entity_poly.pdbx_seq_one_letter_code
_entity_poly.pdbx_strand_id
1 'polypeptide(L)'
;GETYDYPTSAVFIYIGFHSNTGFLGDQVPTEAAGHIYTNIDMESKVPGVYAAGDIRASSFRQLGTAVGDGITAALAAYRYLNEG
;
A
#
# COMPACT_ATOMS: atom_id res chain seq x y z
N GLY A 1 -3.66 35.79 -11.48
CA GLY A 1 -4.39 34.98 -10.49
C GLY A 1 -4.55 35.82 -9.26
N GLU A 2 -5.70 35.74 -8.61
CA GLU A 2 -5.97 36.47 -7.38
C GLU A 2 -5.60 35.59 -6.17
N THR A 3 -5.16 36.24 -5.10
CA THR A 3 -4.78 35.60 -3.83
C THR A 3 -5.75 36.10 -2.75
N TYR A 4 -6.11 35.21 -1.83
CA TYR A 4 -6.98 35.55 -0.71
C TYR A 4 -6.51 34.84 0.57
N ASP A 5 -6.75 35.50 1.70
CA ASP A 5 -6.54 34.94 3.02
C ASP A 5 -7.85 34.35 3.55
N TYR A 6 -7.77 33.18 4.18
CA TYR A 6 -8.91 32.51 4.80
C TYR A 6 -8.56 32.09 6.23
N PRO A 7 -9.00 32.83 7.26
CA PRO A 7 -8.71 32.48 8.65
C PRO A 7 -9.27 31.09 8.99
N THR A 8 -8.44 30.21 9.56
CA THR A 8 -8.82 28.83 9.88
C THR A 8 -7.98 28.28 11.03
N SER A 9 -8.60 27.53 11.95
CA SER A 9 -7.89 26.92 13.08
C SER A 9 -7.11 25.66 12.71
N ALA A 10 -7.55 24.90 11.70
CA ALA A 10 -6.88 23.69 11.22
C ALA A 10 -7.30 23.36 9.78
N VAL A 11 -6.37 22.79 9.00
CA VAL A 11 -6.61 22.32 7.63
C VAL A 11 -6.19 20.86 7.54
N PHE A 12 -7.04 20.03 6.94
CA PHE A 12 -6.74 18.64 6.64
C PHE A 12 -6.81 18.44 5.13
N ILE A 13 -5.67 18.09 4.53
CA ILE A 13 -5.57 17.93 3.08
C ILE A 13 -5.96 16.50 2.70
N TYR A 14 -6.98 16.36 1.87
CA TYR A 14 -7.44 15.07 1.36
C TYR A 14 -7.64 15.13 -0.15
N ILE A 15 -6.53 15.02 -0.89
CA ILE A 15 -6.48 15.14 -2.37
C ILE A 15 -6.19 13.79 -3.06
N GLY A 16 -6.33 12.69 -2.33
CA GLY A 16 -5.99 11.35 -2.79
C GLY A 16 -4.59 10.91 -2.36
N PHE A 17 -4.26 9.66 -2.70
CA PHE A 17 -3.00 9.01 -2.36
C PHE A 17 -2.42 8.36 -3.61
N HIS A 18 -1.10 8.36 -3.71
CA HIS A 18 -0.36 7.66 -4.75
C HIS A 18 0.69 6.79 -4.08
N SER A 19 0.78 5.53 -4.50
CA SER A 19 1.78 4.61 -3.94
C SER A 19 3.17 4.88 -4.50
N ASN A 20 4.19 4.65 -3.67
CA ASN A 20 5.59 4.73 -4.08
C ASN A 20 6.03 3.47 -4.85
N THR A 21 5.30 3.08 -5.89
CA THR A 21 5.52 1.85 -6.68
C THR A 21 6.20 2.08 -8.02
N GLY A 22 6.52 3.33 -8.38
CA GLY A 22 7.15 3.66 -9.67
C GLY A 22 8.47 2.92 -9.96
N PHE A 23 9.19 2.48 -8.91
CA PHE A 23 10.42 1.70 -9.05
C PHE A 23 10.19 0.26 -9.54
N LEU A 24 8.96 -0.26 -9.43
CA LEU A 24 8.62 -1.64 -9.83
C LEU A 24 8.42 -1.77 -11.35
N GLY A 25 8.12 -0.67 -12.05
CA GLY A 25 7.70 -0.72 -13.46
C GLY A 25 6.55 -1.69 -13.64
N ASP A 26 6.64 -2.55 -14.66
CA ASP A 26 5.60 -3.54 -14.97
C ASP A 26 5.79 -4.90 -14.27
N GLN A 27 6.77 -5.02 -13.36
CA GLN A 27 7.09 -6.30 -12.72
C GLN A 27 5.97 -6.79 -11.78
N VAL A 28 5.27 -5.86 -11.13
CA VAL A 28 4.16 -6.17 -10.21
C VAL A 28 2.94 -5.39 -10.66
N PRO A 29 1.82 -6.06 -10.98
CA PRO A 29 0.60 -5.37 -11.38
C PRO A 29 0.05 -4.47 -10.26
N THR A 30 -0.16 -3.19 -10.58
CA THR A 30 -0.81 -2.22 -9.70
C THR A 30 -2.14 -1.76 -10.29
N GLU A 31 -2.98 -1.13 -9.46
CA GLU A 31 -4.07 -0.30 -9.98
C GLU A 31 -3.57 1.09 -10.42
N ALA A 32 -4.48 1.94 -10.90
CA ALA A 32 -4.18 3.22 -11.53
C ALA A 32 -3.43 4.22 -10.62
N ALA A 33 -3.73 4.25 -9.32
CA ALA A 33 -3.01 5.05 -8.32
C ALA A 33 -1.75 4.35 -7.76
N GLY A 34 -1.33 3.24 -8.37
CA GLY A 34 -0.10 2.52 -8.06
C GLY A 34 -0.22 1.53 -6.91
N HIS A 35 -1.41 1.31 -6.34
CA HIS A 35 -1.58 0.35 -5.25
C HIS A 35 -1.51 -1.11 -5.74
N ILE A 36 -0.91 -2.00 -4.94
CA ILE A 36 -0.77 -3.42 -5.26
C ILE A 36 -1.99 -4.20 -4.74
N TYR A 37 -2.61 -5.01 -5.59
CA TYR A 37 -3.64 -5.95 -5.15
C TYR A 37 -3.00 -7.13 -4.41
N THR A 38 -3.58 -7.50 -3.28
CA THR A 38 -3.19 -8.74 -2.58
C THR A 38 -4.39 -9.56 -2.13
N ASN A 39 -4.15 -10.83 -1.81
CA ASN A 39 -5.09 -11.67 -1.08
C ASN A 39 -4.95 -11.47 0.46
N ILE A 40 -5.60 -12.34 1.24
CA ILE A 40 -5.60 -12.29 2.71
C ILE A 40 -4.22 -12.57 3.31
N ASP A 41 -3.37 -13.32 2.61
CA ASP A 41 -2.00 -13.65 3.01
C ASP A 41 -0.98 -12.60 2.53
N MET A 42 -1.46 -11.46 2.02
CA MET A 42 -0.67 -10.36 1.48
C MET A 42 0.14 -10.71 0.21
N GLU A 43 -0.21 -11.81 -0.47
CA GLU A 43 0.40 -12.21 -1.74
C GLU A 43 -0.05 -11.29 -2.87
N SER A 44 0.89 -10.84 -3.69
CA SER A 44 0.58 -10.17 -4.95
C SER A 44 0.23 -11.20 -6.04
N LYS A 45 -0.04 -10.72 -7.26
CA LYS A 45 -0.21 -11.60 -8.43
C LYS A 45 1.09 -12.28 -8.87
N VAL A 46 2.24 -11.83 -8.39
CA VAL A 46 3.54 -12.40 -8.70
C VAL A 46 3.93 -13.37 -7.58
N PRO A 47 4.12 -14.68 -7.86
CA PRO A 47 4.51 -15.65 -6.85
C PRO A 47 5.79 -15.25 -6.11
N GLY A 48 5.79 -15.39 -4.78
CA GLY A 48 6.91 -15.00 -3.92
C GLY A 48 7.04 -13.48 -3.67
N VAL A 49 6.17 -12.65 -4.24
CA VAL A 49 6.14 -11.20 -4.00
C VAL A 49 4.91 -10.82 -3.19
N TYR A 50 5.15 -10.09 -2.10
CA TYR A 50 4.14 -9.67 -1.13
C TYR A 50 4.09 -8.16 -1.02
N ALA A 51 2.94 -7.62 -0.60
CA ALA A 51 2.77 -6.19 -0.36
C ALA A 51 2.01 -5.96 0.94
N ALA A 52 2.51 -5.05 1.79
CA ALA A 52 1.95 -4.80 3.11
C ALA A 52 1.85 -3.30 3.41
N GLY A 53 0.80 -2.91 4.13
CA GLY A 53 0.54 -1.52 4.50
C GLY A 53 0.00 -0.70 3.33
N ASP A 54 0.29 0.61 3.33
CA ASP A 54 -0.41 1.61 2.50
C ASP A 54 -0.16 1.50 1.00
N ILE A 55 0.86 0.72 0.63
CA ILE A 55 1.14 0.36 -0.76
C ILE A 55 0.07 -0.57 -1.34
N ARG A 56 -0.70 -1.25 -0.48
CA ARG A 56 -1.74 -2.20 -0.87
C ARG A 56 -3.05 -1.49 -1.19
N ALA A 57 -3.78 -2.04 -2.16
CA ALA A 57 -5.14 -1.62 -2.45
C ALA A 57 -6.04 -1.85 -1.23
N SER A 58 -6.94 -0.90 -0.95
CA SER A 58 -7.87 -0.94 0.19
C SER A 58 -7.21 -0.97 1.58
N SER A 59 -5.96 -0.48 1.73
CA SER A 59 -5.39 -0.19 3.05
C SER A 59 -6.22 0.88 3.77
N PHE A 60 -6.47 0.68 5.08
CA PHE A 60 -7.08 1.69 5.95
C PHE A 60 -6.11 2.81 6.35
N ARG A 61 -4.84 2.71 5.97
CA ARG A 61 -3.82 3.73 6.20
C ARG A 61 -3.62 4.08 7.67
N GLN A 62 -3.60 3.05 8.50
CA GLN A 62 -3.37 3.14 9.95
C GLN A 62 -2.15 2.32 10.34
N LEU A 63 -1.44 2.80 11.38
CA LEU A 63 -0.24 2.13 11.89
C LEU A 63 -0.52 0.66 12.24
N GLY A 64 -1.59 0.40 12.99
CA GLY A 64 -1.94 -0.96 13.43
C GLY A 64 -2.24 -1.91 12.27
N THR A 65 -2.96 -1.44 11.24
CA THR A 65 -3.25 -2.26 10.06
C THR A 65 -1.99 -2.54 9.25
N ALA A 66 -1.11 -1.55 9.09
CA ALA A 66 0.16 -1.74 8.36
C ALA A 66 1.09 -2.73 9.06
N VAL A 67 1.16 -2.69 10.40
CA VAL A 67 1.92 -3.68 11.18
C VAL A 67 1.32 -5.08 11.03
N GLY A 68 -0.01 -5.20 11.11
CA GLY A 68 -0.70 -6.48 10.89
C GLY A 68 -0.43 -7.09 9.52
N ASP A 69 -0.57 -6.29 8.46
CA ASP A 69 -0.24 -6.69 7.08
C ASP A 69 1.22 -7.17 6.99
N GLY A 70 2.17 -6.44 7.60
CA GLY A 70 3.58 -6.79 7.57
C GLY A 70 3.89 -8.12 8.24
N ILE A 71 3.26 -8.41 9.38
CA ILE A 71 3.39 -9.70 10.07
C ILE A 71 2.85 -10.83 9.20
N THR A 72 1.65 -10.67 8.63
CA THR A 72 1.04 -11.66 7.74
C THR A 72 1.92 -11.94 6.52
N ALA A 73 2.37 -10.88 5.84
CA ALA A 73 3.25 -11.00 4.67
C ALA A 73 4.56 -11.73 5.01
N ALA A 74 5.18 -11.41 6.14
CA ALA A 74 6.43 -12.04 6.56
C ALA A 74 6.25 -13.55 6.84
N LEU A 75 5.17 -13.94 7.52
CA LEU A 75 4.88 -15.35 7.80
C LEU A 75 4.50 -16.12 6.53
N ALA A 76 3.73 -15.51 5.62
CA ALA A 76 3.39 -16.11 4.34
C ALA A 76 4.63 -16.31 3.46
N ALA A 77 5.51 -15.30 3.38
CA ALA A 77 6.79 -15.41 2.67
C ALA A 77 7.70 -16.49 3.27
N TYR A 78 7.75 -16.59 4.62
CA TYR A 78 8.49 -17.65 5.29
C TYR A 78 7.97 -19.04 4.91
N ARG A 79 6.64 -19.22 4.87
CA ARG A 79 6.04 -20.48 4.44
C ARG A 79 6.36 -20.80 2.98
N TYR A 80 6.25 -19.82 2.08
CA TYR A 80 6.60 -19.98 0.67
C TYR A 80 8.04 -20.47 0.47
N LEU A 81 9.00 -19.97 1.26
CA LEU A 81 10.41 -20.35 1.17
C LEU A 81 10.74 -21.73 1.75
N ASN A 82 9.94 -22.24 2.68
CA ASN A 82 10.24 -23.50 3.39
C ASN A 82 9.32 -24.66 3.01
N GLU A 83 8.12 -24.37 2.49
CA GLU A 83 7.11 -25.36 2.10
C GLU A 83 6.96 -25.48 0.57
N GLY A 84 7.52 -24.54 -0.19
CA GLY A 84 7.57 -24.54 -1.66
C GLY A 84 8.82 -25.21 -2.22
#